data_AF-A0A2D0KL27-F1
#
_entry.id   AF-A0A2D0KL27-F1
#
_cell.length_a   1.000
_cell.length_b   1.000
_cell.length_c   1.000
_cell.angle_alpha   90.00
_cell.angle_beta   90.00
_cell.angle_gamma   90.00
#
_symmetry.space_group_name_H-M   'P 1'
#
loop_
_entity.id
_entity.type
_entity.pdbx_description
1 polymer ?
#
loop_
_entity_poly.entity_id
_entity_poly.type
_entity_poly.pdbx_seq_one_letter_code
_entity_poly.pdbx_strand_id
1 'polypeptide(L)'
;MAHVFGDRSRKTLKKLLALLSPFTIRFYCTDDYAVYDCLPKEKHLTGKKFTQRIERTNLTLRIRIKRLNRKTIGYSKSEEMHDKVVGTFIEREYYLS
;
A
#
# COMPACT_ATOMS: atom_id res chain seq x y z
N MET A 1 -10.38 -5.19 -1.71
CA MET A 1 -9.20 -4.29 -1.62
C MET A 1 -8.34 -4.74 -0.46
N ALA A 2 -7.01 -4.69 -0.57
CA ALA A 2 -6.10 -5.00 0.55
C ALA A 2 -4.94 -4.00 0.58
N HIS A 3 -4.74 -3.34 1.72
CA HIS A 3 -3.62 -2.46 1.99
C HIS A 3 -3.33 -2.50 3.50
N VAL A 4 -2.11 -2.14 3.89
CA VAL A 4 -1.68 -2.08 5.28
C VAL A 4 -0.83 -0.83 5.48
N PHE A 5 -1.12 -0.06 6.53
CA PHE A 5 -0.25 1.02 6.99
C PHE A 5 0.82 0.47 7.91
N GLY A 6 2.05 0.96 7.75
CA GLY A 6 3.19 0.53 8.54
C GLY A 6 4.52 0.91 7.91
N ASP A 7 5.59 0.46 8.56
CA ASP A 7 6.95 0.59 8.08
C ASP A 7 7.27 -0.42 6.96
N ARG A 8 8.50 -0.38 6.44
CA ARG A 8 8.99 -1.35 5.45
C ARG A 8 9.38 -2.70 6.08
N SER A 9 8.93 -3.02 7.29
CA SER A 9 9.35 -4.25 7.98
C SER A 9 8.66 -5.50 7.43
N ARG A 10 9.29 -6.65 7.69
CA ARG A 10 8.69 -7.97 7.43
C ARG A 10 7.37 -8.17 8.19
N LYS A 11 7.20 -7.54 9.35
CA LYS A 11 5.95 -7.63 10.13
C LYS A 11 4.79 -6.98 9.36
N THR A 12 5.02 -5.81 8.77
CA THR A 12 4.03 -5.12 7.93
C THR A 12 3.74 -5.92 6.67
N LEU A 13 4.76 -6.50 6.02
CA LEU A 13 4.55 -7.39 4.87
C LEU A 13 3.70 -8.62 5.21
N LYS A 14 3.95 -9.29 6.35
CA LYS A 14 3.15 -10.45 6.77
C LYS A 14 1.68 -10.10 6.96
N LYS A 15 1.38 -8.93 7.53
CA LYS A 15 -0.02 -8.44 7.64
C LYS A 15 -0.65 -8.30 6.25
N LEU A 16 0.07 -7.71 5.30
CA LEU A 16 -0.42 -7.55 3.93
C LEU A 16 -0.66 -8.90 3.25
N LEU A 17 0.28 -9.84 3.37
CA LEU A 17 0.13 -11.18 2.81
C LEU A 17 -1.06 -11.95 3.41
N ALA A 18 -1.33 -11.77 4.71
CA ALA A 18 -2.51 -12.35 5.35
C ALA A 18 -3.82 -11.79 4.77
N LEU A 19 -3.90 -10.47 4.54
CA LEU A 19 -5.06 -9.86 3.87
C LEU A 19 -5.21 -10.31 2.42
N LEU A 20 -4.10 -10.66 1.77
CA LEU A 20 -4.07 -11.11 0.39
C LEU A 20 -4.37 -12.61 0.24
N SER A 21 -4.42 -13.39 1.33
CA SER A 21 -4.61 -14.84 1.26
C SER A 21 -5.88 -15.32 0.54
N PRO A 22 -7.01 -14.58 0.55
CA PRO A 22 -8.19 -14.98 -0.22
C PRO A 22 -8.06 -14.76 -1.73
N PHE A 23 -7.05 -14.01 -2.19
CA PHE A 23 -6.89 -13.64 -3.59
C PHE A 23 -5.98 -14.63 -4.32
N THR A 24 -6.37 -15.01 -5.55
CA THR A 24 -5.49 -15.76 -6.45
C THR A 24 -4.52 -14.80 -7.14
N ILE A 25 -3.35 -14.58 -6.54
CA ILE A 25 -2.32 -13.68 -7.07
C ILE A 25 -1.47 -14.40 -8.11
N ARG A 26 -1.44 -13.84 -9.33
CA ARG A 26 -0.63 -14.36 -10.44
C ARG A 26 0.84 -13.95 -10.34
N PHE A 27 1.11 -12.68 -10.05
CA PHE A 27 2.45 -12.13 -9.91
C PHE A 27 2.52 -11.10 -8.78
N TYR A 28 3.68 -11.01 -8.14
CA TYR A 28 4.05 -9.94 -7.21
C TYR A 28 5.08 -9.06 -7.90
N CYS A 29 4.75 -7.77 -8.08
CA CYS A 29 5.68 -6.78 -8.60
C CYS A 29 6.19 -5.93 -7.44
N THR A 30 7.48 -6.03 -7.11
CA THR A 30 8.08 -5.24 -6.02
C THR A 30 9.42 -4.65 -6.45
N ASP A 31 9.95 -3.73 -5.65
CA ASP A 31 11.38 -3.44 -5.70
C ASP A 31 12.17 -4.62 -5.10
N ASP A 32 13.47 -4.67 -5.36
CA ASP A 32 14.37 -5.74 -4.91
C ASP A 32 14.74 -5.59 -3.41
N TYR A 33 13.78 -5.19 -2.58
CA TYR A 33 14.03 -4.95 -1.16
C TYR A 33 14.00 -6.27 -0.37
N ALA A 34 14.96 -6.44 0.54
CA ALA A 34 15.25 -7.71 1.21
C ALA A 34 14.06 -8.38 1.92
N VAL A 35 13.06 -7.61 2.35
CA VAL A 35 11.88 -8.17 3.04
C VAL A 35 10.99 -9.04 2.15
N TYR A 36 11.10 -8.90 0.83
CA TYR A 36 10.31 -9.65 -0.15
C TYR A 36 10.91 -11.01 -0.54
N ASP A 37 12.05 -11.38 0.04
CA ASP A 37 12.71 -12.69 -0.15
C ASP A 37 11.80 -13.91 0.14
N CYS A 38 10.71 -13.71 0.89
CA CYS A 38 9.72 -14.74 1.22
C CYS A 38 8.65 -14.93 0.14
N LEU A 39 8.64 -14.13 -0.92
CA LEU A 39 7.71 -14.29 -2.03
C LEU A 39 8.16 -15.46 -2.94
N PRO A 40 7.22 -16.20 -3.55
CA PRO A 40 7.58 -17.28 -4.47
C PRO A 40 8.34 -16.73 -5.68
N LYS A 41 9.60 -17.15 -5.88
CA LYS A 41 10.49 -16.65 -6.94
C LYS A 41 9.86 -16.70 -8.34
N GLU A 42 9.12 -17.76 -8.65
CA GLU A 42 8.45 -17.94 -9.95
C GLU A 42 7.34 -16.91 -10.21
N LYS A 43 6.77 -16.33 -9.16
CA LYS A 43 5.72 -15.31 -9.23
C LYS A 43 6.25 -13.91 -8.93
N HIS A 44 7.52 -13.78 -8.55
CA HIS A 44 8.11 -12.53 -8.08
C HIS A 44 8.84 -11.82 -9.23
N LEU A 45 8.25 -10.72 -9.70
CA LEU A 45 8.81 -9.88 -10.74
C LEU A 45 9.51 -8.68 -10.10
N THR A 46 10.83 -8.66 -10.13
CA THR A 46 11.65 -7.53 -9.70
C THR A 46 12.10 -6.70 -10.90
N GLY A 47 12.11 -5.37 -10.75
CA GLY A 47 12.72 -4.46 -11.72
C GLY A 47 11.85 -3.27 -12.13
N LYS A 48 12.51 -2.27 -12.72
CA LYS A 48 11.94 -0.93 -12.95
C LYS A 48 10.73 -0.90 -13.88
N LYS A 49 10.66 -1.82 -14.85
CA LYS A 49 9.60 -1.82 -15.88
C LYS A 49 8.20 -1.94 -15.28
N PHE A 50 8.05 -2.76 -14.23
CA PHE A 50 6.77 -2.99 -13.56
C PHE A 50 6.57 -2.13 -12.30
N THR A 51 7.64 -1.56 -11.74
CA THR A 51 7.56 -0.70 -10.54
C THR A 51 7.31 0.78 -10.84
N GLN A 52 7.66 1.30 -12.04
CA GLN A 52 7.43 2.72 -12.37
C GLN A 52 5.98 3.18 -12.18
N ARG A 53 5.00 2.36 -12.59
CA ARG A 53 3.58 2.68 -12.40
C ARG A 53 3.20 2.69 -10.91
N ILE A 54 3.73 1.74 -10.13
CA ILE A 54 3.51 1.65 -8.68
C ILE A 54 4.09 2.88 -7.98
N GLU A 55 5.31 3.27 -8.34
CA GLU A 55 5.98 4.48 -7.83
C GLU A 55 5.18 5.74 -8.14
N ARG A 56 4.68 5.88 -9.38
CA ARG A 56 3.83 7.02 -9.78
C ARG A 56 2.52 7.06 -9.01
N THR A 57 1.85 5.91 -8.84
CA THR A 57 0.62 5.81 -8.03
C THR A 57 0.89 6.22 -6.58
N ASN A 58 1.97 5.72 -5.98
CA ASN A 58 2.37 6.06 -4.61
C ASN A 58 2.70 7.56 -4.47
N LEU A 59 3.35 8.17 -5.47
CA LEU A 59 3.61 9.61 -5.49
C LEU A 59 2.30 10.41 -5.52
N THR A 60 1.37 10.04 -6.40
CA THR A 60 0.05 10.70 -6.48
C THR A 60 -0.72 10.57 -5.16
N LEU A 61 -0.75 9.38 -4.57
CA LEU A 61 -1.36 9.14 -3.27
C LEU A 61 -0.78 10.08 -2.20
N ARG A 62 0.55 10.09 -2.04
CA ARG A 62 1.25 10.97 -1.08
C ARG A 62 0.89 12.45 -1.26
N ILE A 63 0.88 12.92 -2.51
CA ILE A 63 0.55 14.32 -2.82
C ILE A 63 -0.88 14.66 -2.44
N ARG A 64 -1.83 13.75 -2.67
CA ARG A 64 -3.25 13.99 -2.38
C ARG A 64 -3.55 13.91 -0.88
N ILE A 65 -2.96 12.92 -0.19
CA ILE A 65 -3.17 12.76 1.26
C ILE A 65 -2.30 13.70 2.11
N LYS A 66 -1.33 14.44 1.54
CA LYS A 66 -0.44 15.35 2.29
C LYS A 66 -1.17 16.34 3.20
N ARG A 67 -2.41 16.68 2.86
CA ARG A 67 -3.26 17.58 3.65
C ARG A 67 -3.68 16.96 4.98
N LEU A 68 -3.78 15.64 5.08
CA LEU A 68 -4.09 14.93 6.34
C LEU A 68 -3.01 15.16 7.40
N ASN A 69 -1.77 15.49 7.03
CA ASN A 69 -0.71 15.79 8.00
C ASN A 69 -0.88 17.18 8.67
N ARG A 70 -1.83 18.00 8.24
CA ARG A 70 -2.07 19.32 8.83
C ARG A 70 -3.02 19.17 10.02
N LYS A 71 -2.56 19.54 11.22
CA LYS A 71 -3.36 19.56 12.46
C LYS A 71 -4.33 20.75 12.48
N THR A 72 -5.33 20.74 11.61
CA THR A 72 -6.42 21.73 11.58
C THR A 72 -7.60 21.27 12.47
N ILE A 73 -8.67 22.08 12.55
CA ILE A 73 -9.86 21.79 13.38
C ILE A 73 -10.49 20.42 13.05
N GLY A 74 -10.39 19.95 11.80
CA GLY A 74 -10.89 18.64 11.37
C GLY A 74 -9.92 17.47 11.58
N TYR A 75 -8.76 17.67 12.22
CA TYR A 75 -7.75 16.62 12.41
C TYR A 75 -8.10 15.72 13.60
N SER A 76 -8.29 14.42 13.34
CA SER A 76 -8.45 13.41 14.39
C SER A 76 -7.11 13.05 15.03
N LYS A 77 -7.09 12.77 16.34
CA LYS A 77 -5.92 12.20 17.04
C LYS A 77 -5.86 10.67 16.97
N SER A 78 -6.94 10.03 16.53
CA SER A 78 -7.02 8.56 16.46
C SER A 78 -6.39 8.05 15.16
N GLU A 79 -5.41 7.16 15.29
CA GLU A 79 -4.77 6.45 14.16
C GLU A 79 -5.81 5.65 13.36
N GLU A 80 -6.75 4.99 14.05
CA GLU A 80 -7.85 4.25 13.41
C GLU A 80 -8.69 5.14 12.48
N MET A 81 -8.94 6.39 12.87
CA MET A 81 -9.68 7.33 12.02
C MET A 81 -8.87 7.75 10.80
N HIS A 82 -7.56 7.94 10.94
CA HIS A 82 -6.69 8.21 9.79
C HIS A 82 -6.66 7.03 8.82
N ASP A 83 -6.53 5.81 9.34
CA ASP A 83 -6.54 4.58 8.54
C ASP A 83 -7.84 4.43 7.75
N LYS A 84 -9.01 4.66 8.39
CA LYS A 84 -10.32 4.63 7.72
C LYS A 84 -10.44 5.68 6.62
N VAL A 85 -10.01 6.91 6.89
CA VAL A 85 -10.09 8.02 5.92
C VAL A 85 -9.19 7.73 4.71
N VAL A 86 -7.96 7.28 4.93
CA VAL A 86 -7.04 6.93 3.82
C VAL A 86 -7.56 5.71 3.06
N GLY A 87 -8.09 4.69 3.77
CA GLY A 87 -8.71 3.52 3.15
C GLY A 87 -9.87 3.91 2.22
N THR A 88 -10.81 4.72 2.72
CA THR A 88 -11.96 5.22 1.94
C THR A 88 -11.52 6.03 0.73
N PHE A 89 -10.47 6.84 0.89
CA PHE A 89 -9.90 7.62 -0.20
C PHE A 89 -9.32 6.73 -1.31
N ILE A 90 -8.54 5.70 -0.94
CA ILE A 90 -7.98 4.74 -1.90
C ILE A 90 -9.09 3.99 -2.63
N GLU A 91 -10.13 3.56 -1.92
CA GLU A 91 -11.28 2.85 -2.49
C GLU A 91 -11.99 3.68 -3.57
N ARG A 92 -12.29 4.95 -3.27
CA ARG A 92 -12.98 5.86 -4.20
C ARG A 92 -12.16 6.17 -5.45
N GLU A 93 -10.85 6.36 -5.31
CA GLU A 93 -9.99 6.87 -6.39
C GLU A 93 -9.47 5.79 -7.34
N TYR A 94 -9.46 4.52 -6.94
CA TYR A 94 -8.82 3.46 -7.71
C TYR A 94 -9.74 2.27 -8.02
N TYR A 95 -10.92 2.18 -7.40
CA TYR A 95 -11.77 1.00 -7.50
C TYR A 95 -13.24 1.28 -7.78
N LEU A 96 -13.76 2.45 -7.39
CA LEU A 96 -15.16 2.85 -7.63
C LEU A 96 -15.33 3.89 -8.75
N SER A 97 -14.23 4.32 -9.36
CA SER A 97 -14.16 5.35 -10.41
C SER A 97 -14.15 4.77 -11.82
#